data_AF-A0A351F0C7-F1
#
_entry.id   AF-A0A351F0C7-F1
#
_cell.length_a   1.000
_cell.length_b   1.000
_cell.length_c   1.000
_cell.angle_alpha   90.00
_cell.angle_beta   90.00
_cell.angle_gamma   90.00
#
_symmetry.space_group_name_H-M   'P 1'
#
loop_
_entity.id
_entity.type
_entity.pdbx_description
1 polymer ?
#
loop_
_entity_poly.entity_id
_entity_poly.type
_entity_poly.pdbx_seq_one_letter_code
_entity_poly.pdbx_strand_id
1 'polypeptide(L)'
;MSKPRVIKDFEKLDVELQEQIKLQYPNGFERHLITFKNAKGEFVSALLFETPDVYYLVRMTRKRAQEIIRDDDDYNEDGILRDEVRLDYSEKYDTDEFEGVDDLDDNIEEDDYADDESDEDVDPDEED
;
A
#
# COMPACT_ATOMS: atom_id res chain seq x y z
N MET A 1 26.51 13.42 0.92
CA MET A 1 26.87 12.31 0.00
C MET A 1 25.59 11.82 -0.64
N SER A 2 25.60 11.44 -1.92
CA SER A 2 24.42 10.82 -2.54
C SER A 2 24.35 9.36 -2.14
N LYS A 3 23.23 8.91 -1.57
CA LYS A 3 23.04 7.48 -1.25
C LYS A 3 23.15 6.66 -2.54
N PRO A 4 23.88 5.53 -2.54
CA PRO A 4 23.94 4.62 -3.68
C PRO A 4 22.53 4.16 -4.09
N ARG A 5 22.35 3.92 -5.39
CA ARG A 5 21.12 3.37 -5.97
C ARG A 5 21.32 1.90 -6.31
N VAL A 6 20.48 1.04 -5.75
CA VAL A 6 20.53 -0.42 -5.94
C VAL A 6 19.24 -0.91 -6.56
N ILE A 7 19.35 -1.72 -7.61
CA ILE A 7 18.22 -2.38 -8.24
C ILE A 7 18.26 -3.86 -7.85
N LYS A 8 17.23 -4.37 -7.18
CA LYS A 8 17.16 -5.76 -6.72
C LYS A 8 15.76 -6.32 -6.97
N ASP A 9 15.62 -7.61 -7.18
CA ASP A 9 14.31 -8.26 -7.26
C ASP A 9 13.79 -8.50 -5.84
N PHE A 10 12.48 -8.43 -5.60
CA PHE A 10 11.90 -8.59 -4.25
C PHE A 10 12.39 -9.86 -3.55
N GLU A 11 12.35 -11.00 -4.23
CA GLU A 11 12.74 -12.32 -3.71
C GLU A 11 14.23 -12.44 -3.35
N LYS A 12 15.04 -11.49 -3.83
CA LYS A 12 16.48 -11.43 -3.53
C LYS A 12 16.79 -10.40 -2.46
N LEU A 13 15.82 -9.62 -2.01
CA LEU A 13 16.02 -8.73 -0.87
C LEU A 13 16.32 -9.55 0.38
N ASP A 14 17.14 -8.96 1.23
CA ASP A 14 17.35 -9.46 2.58
C ASP A 14 16.01 -9.45 3.33
N VAL A 15 15.80 -10.43 4.20
CA VAL A 15 14.53 -10.62 4.91
C VAL A 15 14.15 -9.34 5.65
N GLU A 16 15.12 -8.67 6.26
CA GLU A 16 14.91 -7.41 6.97
C GLU A 16 14.31 -6.31 6.09
N LEU A 17 14.79 -6.18 4.85
CA LEU A 17 14.23 -5.20 3.90
C LEU A 17 12.83 -5.60 3.44
N GLN A 18 12.55 -6.89 3.29
CA GLN A 18 11.20 -7.35 2.95
C GLN A 18 10.23 -7.02 4.08
N GLU A 19 10.59 -7.31 5.34
CA GLU A 19 9.78 -7.01 6.51
C GLU A 19 9.53 -5.50 6.66
N GLN A 20 10.55 -4.65 6.47
CA GLN A 20 10.38 -3.20 6.50
C GLN A 20 9.46 -2.69 5.38
N ILE A 21 9.54 -3.26 4.17
CA ILE A 21 8.61 -2.95 3.08
C ILE A 21 7.18 -3.35 3.47
N LYS A 22 6.99 -4.53 4.08
CA LYS A 22 5.66 -4.97 4.55
C LYS A 22 5.11 -4.02 5.61
N LEU A 23 5.94 -3.61 6.56
CA LEU A 23 5.58 -2.67 7.63
C LEU A 23 5.16 -1.30 7.09
N GLN A 24 5.90 -0.78 6.10
CA GLN A 24 5.60 0.49 5.43
C GLN A 24 4.34 0.43 4.55
N TYR A 25 4.05 -0.73 3.95
CA TYR A 25 2.91 -0.95 3.06
C TYR A 25 2.01 -2.07 3.57
N PRO A 26 1.30 -1.86 4.70
CA PRO A 26 0.48 -2.90 5.33
C PRO A 26 -0.69 -3.32 4.44
N ASN A 27 -1.21 -2.42 3.61
CA ASN A 27 -2.28 -2.68 2.65
C ASN A 27 -1.77 -3.18 1.28
N GLY A 28 -0.50 -3.60 1.24
CA GLY A 28 0.17 -4.03 0.02
C GLY A 28 0.87 -2.92 -0.76
N PHE A 29 1.88 -3.33 -1.54
CA PHE A 29 2.77 -2.42 -2.28
C PHE A 29 2.50 -2.37 -3.79
N GLU A 30 1.51 -3.11 -4.30
CA GLU A 30 1.21 -3.15 -5.75
C GLU A 30 0.90 -1.76 -6.33
N ARG A 31 0.12 -0.94 -5.60
CA ARG A 31 -0.30 0.40 -6.04
C ARG A 31 0.84 1.41 -6.00
N HIS A 32 1.93 1.09 -5.30
CA HIS A 32 3.10 1.93 -5.12
C HIS A 32 4.21 1.64 -6.15
N LEU A 33 3.99 0.67 -7.05
CA LEU A 33 4.96 0.35 -8.11
C LEU A 33 5.00 1.43 -9.18
N ILE A 34 6.20 1.96 -9.44
CA ILE A 34 6.47 2.82 -10.59
C ILE A 34 6.81 1.98 -11.81
N THR A 35 6.34 2.39 -12.99
CA THR A 35 6.65 1.71 -14.26
C THR A 35 7.49 2.62 -15.15
N PHE A 36 8.61 2.11 -15.64
CA PHE A 36 9.55 2.85 -16.48
C PHE A 36 10.15 1.95 -17.57
N LYS A 37 10.77 2.55 -18.59
CA LYS A 37 11.52 1.81 -19.60
C LYS A 37 12.95 1.57 -19.14
N ASN A 38 13.39 0.32 -19.16
CA ASN A 38 14.78 -0.03 -18.89
C ASN A 38 15.69 0.34 -20.09
N ALA A 39 17.01 0.13 -19.94
CA ALA A 39 17.99 0.40 -21.01
C ALA A 39 17.75 -0.41 -22.31
N LYS A 40 16.97 -1.49 -22.25
CA LYS A 40 16.57 -2.31 -23.41
C LYS A 40 15.25 -1.85 -24.04
N GLY A 41 14.61 -0.81 -23.50
CA GLY A 41 13.32 -0.30 -23.97
C GLY A 41 12.10 -1.09 -23.45
N GLU A 42 12.30 -2.03 -22.54
CA GLU A 42 11.23 -2.85 -21.95
C GLU A 42 10.59 -2.11 -20.79
N PHE A 43 9.26 -2.21 -20.67
CA PHE A 43 8.54 -1.71 -19.49
C PHE A 43 8.82 -2.62 -18.30
N VAL A 44 9.40 -2.02 -17.26
CA VAL A 44 9.69 -2.67 -15.99
C VAL A 44 8.99 -1.90 -14.87
N SER A 45 8.50 -2.63 -13.87
CA SER A 45 7.89 -2.06 -12.68
C SER A 45 8.80 -2.29 -11.47
N ALA A 46 8.86 -1.31 -10.57
CA ALA A 46 9.63 -1.40 -9.34
C ALA A 46 9.01 -0.59 -8.20
N LEU A 47 9.20 -1.04 -6.97
CA LEU A 47 8.91 -0.27 -5.76
C LEU A 47 10.12 0.59 -5.43
N LEU A 48 9.91 1.89 -5.19
CA LEU A 48 10.95 2.75 -4.64
C LEU A 48 10.94 2.61 -3.12
N PHE A 49 12.06 2.18 -2.55
CA PHE A 49 12.22 2.00 -1.11
C PHE A 49 13.53 2.66 -0.67
N GLU A 50 13.47 3.54 0.32
CA GLU A 50 14.62 4.29 0.81
C GLU A 50 15.01 3.80 2.20
N THR A 51 16.29 3.50 2.41
CA THR A 51 16.88 3.30 3.73
C THR A 51 17.84 4.46 4.04
N PRO A 52 18.34 4.58 5.28
CA PRO A 52 19.32 5.61 5.66
C PRO A 52 20.56 5.62 4.74
N ASP A 53 20.98 4.45 4.27
CA ASP A 53 22.20 4.29 3.47
C ASP A 53 21.95 4.15 1.96
N VAL A 54 20.81 3.62 1.51
CA VAL A 54 20.63 3.15 0.12
C VAL A 54 19.25 3.47 -0.44
N TYR A 55 19.20 3.87 -1.71
CA TYR A 55 17.97 3.90 -2.50
C TYR A 55 17.75 2.58 -3.24
N TYR A 56 16.73 1.82 -2.88
CA TYR A 56 16.35 0.59 -3.55
C TYR A 56 15.25 0.82 -4.61
N LEU A 57 15.46 0.24 -5.79
CA LEU A 57 14.43 0.00 -6.78
C LEU A 57 14.15 -1.50 -6.81
N VAL A 58 13.11 -1.90 -6.09
CA VAL A 58 12.75 -3.31 -5.92
C VAL A 58 11.87 -3.75 -7.08
N ARG A 59 12.42 -4.54 -8.00
CA ARG A 59 11.72 -4.96 -9.22
C ARG A 59 10.74 -6.08 -8.94
N MET A 60 9.52 -5.90 -9.43
CA MET A 60 8.47 -6.91 -9.49
C MET A 60 7.37 -6.44 -10.43
N THR A 61 6.57 -7.37 -10.97
CA THR A 61 5.34 -7.00 -11.69
C THR A 61 4.21 -6.74 -10.70
N ARG A 62 3.17 -6.01 -11.12
CA ARG A 62 1.95 -5.84 -10.31
C ARG A 62 1.34 -7.17 -9.91
N LYS A 63 1.23 -8.10 -10.87
CA LYS A 63 0.76 -9.46 -10.60
C LYS A 63 1.62 -10.15 -9.54
N ARG A 64 2.95 -10.03 -9.63
CA ARG A 64 3.85 -10.66 -8.65
C ARG A 64 3.70 -10.03 -7.27
N ALA A 65 3.47 -8.72 -7.16
CA ALA A 65 3.19 -8.08 -5.89
C ALA A 65 1.93 -8.61 -5.22
N GLN A 66 0.85 -8.81 -5.98
CA GLN A 66 -0.38 -9.43 -5.48
C GLN A 66 -0.15 -10.89 -5.07
N GLU A 67 0.60 -11.65 -5.87
CA GLU A 67 0.95 -13.04 -5.55
C GLU A 67 1.80 -13.13 -4.27
N ILE A 68 2.76 -12.22 -4.08
CA ILE A 68 3.55 -12.17 -2.83
C ILE A 68 2.63 -11.99 -1.65
N ILE A 69 1.73 -10.98 -1.66
CA ILE A 69 0.82 -10.73 -0.54
C ILE A 69 -0.10 -11.92 -0.28
N ARG A 70 -0.68 -12.52 -1.34
CA ARG A 70 -1.63 -13.63 -1.21
C ARG A 70 -0.98 -14.91 -0.71
N ASP A 71 0.25 -15.18 -1.14
CA ASP A 71 0.96 -16.43 -0.82
C ASP A 71 1.76 -16.31 0.50
N ASP A 72 1.66 -15.18 1.21
CA ASP A 72 2.43 -14.85 2.41
C ASP A 72 1.55 -14.87 3.66
N ASP A 73 1.93 -15.70 4.62
CA ASP A 73 1.19 -15.94 5.86
C ASP A 73 1.09 -14.71 6.78
N ASP A 74 1.90 -13.67 6.54
CA ASP A 74 1.87 -12.43 7.31
C ASP A 74 0.63 -11.58 7.01
N TYR A 75 -0.03 -11.84 5.88
CA TYR A 75 -1.22 -11.13 5.44
C TYR A 75 -2.51 -11.92 5.76
N ASN A 76 -3.62 -11.21 5.86
CA ASN A 76 -4.96 -11.80 5.98
C ASN A 76 -5.59 -12.02 4.59
N GLU A 77 -6.82 -12.55 4.54
CA GLU A 77 -7.53 -12.85 3.29
C GLU A 77 -7.80 -11.61 2.42
N ASP A 78 -7.83 -10.42 3.04
CA ASP A 78 -8.00 -9.13 2.38
C ASP A 78 -6.67 -8.53 1.85
N GLY A 79 -5.54 -9.21 2.09
CA GLY A 79 -4.22 -8.73 1.69
C GLY A 79 -3.68 -7.60 2.58
N ILE A 80 -4.16 -7.52 3.82
CA ILE A 80 -3.73 -6.57 4.85
C ILE A 80 -2.79 -7.29 5.81
N LEU A 81 -1.66 -6.67 6.14
CA LEU A 81 -0.68 -7.18 7.10
C LEU A 81 -1.37 -7.36 8.46
N ARG A 82 -1.25 -8.55 9.06
CA ARG A 82 -1.88 -8.86 10.34
C ARG A 82 -1.30 -7.99 11.45
N ASP A 83 -2.16 -7.56 12.37
CA ASP A 83 -1.75 -6.69 13.49
C ASP A 83 -0.64 -7.29 14.34
N GLU A 84 -0.67 -8.61 14.57
CA GLU A 84 0.36 -9.33 15.33
C GLU A 84 1.73 -9.26 14.65
N VAL A 85 1.78 -9.40 13.33
CA VAL A 85 3.03 -9.33 12.55
C VAL A 85 3.51 -7.89 12.44
N ARG A 86 2.58 -6.96 12.23
CA ARG A 86 2.89 -5.53 12.23
C ARG A 86 3.54 -5.12 13.56
N LEU A 87 3.01 -5.59 14.68
CA LEU A 87 3.57 -5.32 16.00
C LEU A 87 4.97 -5.94 16.16
N ASP A 88 5.16 -7.21 15.76
CA ASP A 88 6.47 -7.88 15.82
C ASP A 88 7.53 -7.12 15.00
N TYR A 89 7.20 -6.73 13.78
CA TYR A 89 8.11 -5.96 12.93
C TYR A 89 8.36 -4.56 13.47
N SER A 90 7.33 -3.89 13.98
CA SER A 90 7.49 -2.61 14.67
C SER A 90 8.45 -2.81 15.84
N GLU A 91 8.20 -3.70 16.80
CA GLU A 91 9.14 -3.92 17.92
C GLU A 91 10.58 -4.25 17.48
N LYS A 92 10.74 -4.97 16.36
CA LYS A 92 12.04 -5.32 15.78
C LYS A 92 12.81 -4.13 15.18
N TYR A 93 12.12 -3.17 14.55
CA TYR A 93 12.74 -2.06 13.80
C TYR A 93 12.53 -0.67 14.41
N ASP A 94 11.53 -0.52 15.28
CA ASP A 94 11.11 0.71 15.99
C ASP A 94 12.07 1.06 17.14
N THR A 95 13.07 0.22 17.42
CA THR A 95 14.02 0.50 18.49
C THR A 95 14.92 1.71 18.20
N ASP A 96 15.19 2.16 16.95
CA ASP A 96 16.02 3.37 16.76
C ASP A 96 16.02 4.07 15.35
N GLU A 97 15.29 3.63 14.31
CA GLU A 97 15.58 4.15 12.94
C GLU A 97 14.39 4.49 12.01
N PHE A 98 13.13 4.40 12.45
CA PHE A 98 11.97 4.65 11.58
C PHE A 98 11.03 5.79 12.04
N GLU A 99 11.58 6.95 12.39
CA GLU A 99 10.80 8.19 12.54
C GLU A 99 10.48 8.84 11.17
N GLY A 100 9.69 8.18 10.32
CA GLY A 100 9.55 8.68 8.95
C GLY A 100 8.40 8.19 8.10
N VAL A 101 7.17 8.16 8.63
CA VAL A 101 5.93 8.44 7.87
C VAL A 101 4.77 8.72 8.85
N ASP A 102 4.88 9.84 9.57
CA ASP A 102 3.72 10.55 10.09
C ASP A 102 3.06 11.27 8.90
N ASP A 103 2.34 10.51 8.07
CA ASP A 103 1.36 11.04 7.11
C ASP A 103 -0.02 10.55 7.57
N LEU A 104 -0.47 11.18 8.67
CA LEU A 104 -1.77 11.83 8.77
C LEU A 104 -2.66 11.67 7.51
N ASP A 105 -3.66 10.78 7.58
CA ASP A 105 -4.95 11.02 6.94
C ASP A 105 -6.04 10.99 8.02
N ASP A 106 -6.08 12.11 8.73
CA ASP A 106 -7.11 12.57 9.64
C ASP A 106 -8.18 13.38 8.91
N ASN A 107 -8.63 12.94 7.72
CA ASN A 107 -9.84 13.49 7.10
C ASN A 107 -11.08 12.64 7.42
N ILE A 108 -11.54 12.80 8.67
CA ILE A 108 -12.95 12.59 9.03
C ILE A 108 -13.78 13.62 8.27
N GLU A 109 -14.53 13.20 7.26
CA GLU A 109 -15.77 13.87 6.85
C GLU A 109 -16.93 12.89 7.08
N GLU A 110 -17.49 12.97 8.28
CA GLU A 110 -18.82 12.47 8.62
C GLU A 110 -19.83 13.40 7.93
N ASP A 111 -20.17 13.07 6.68
CA ASP A 111 -21.19 13.81 5.94
C ASP A 111 -22.56 13.18 6.23
N ASP A 112 -23.26 13.80 7.18
CA ASP A 112 -24.69 13.65 7.45
C ASP A 112 -25.52 14.00 6.20
N TYR A 113 -25.87 13.01 5.37
CA TYR A 113 -26.98 13.14 4.43
C TYR A 113 -28.28 12.66 5.06
N ALA A 114 -28.94 13.58 5.74
CA ALA A 114 -30.39 13.57 5.84
C ALA A 114 -30.99 14.20 4.57
N ASP A 115 -32.18 13.73 4.23
CA ASP A 115 -33.16 14.34 3.33
C ASP A 115 -33.01 13.98 1.84
N ASP A 116 -33.81 13.02 1.38
CA ASP A 116 -34.88 13.27 0.41
C ASP A 116 -35.76 12.01 0.29
N GLU A 117 -36.91 12.15 -0.36
CA GLU A 117 -37.90 11.13 -0.77
C GLU A 117 -39.19 11.16 0.07
N SER A 118 -40.13 12.04 -0.32
CA SER A 118 -41.20 11.60 -1.24
C SER A 118 -42.27 12.69 -1.41
N ASP A 119 -42.23 13.37 -2.56
CA ASP A 119 -43.40 13.99 -3.19
C ASP A 119 -44.38 12.88 -3.62
N GLU A 120 -45.57 12.85 -3.04
CA GLU A 120 -46.72 12.13 -3.62
C GLU A 120 -47.73 13.14 -4.15
N ASP A 121 -47.74 13.25 -5.48
CA ASP A 121 -48.79 13.83 -6.31
C ASP A 121 -50.16 13.25 -5.94
N VAL A 122 -51.06 14.09 -5.41
CA VAL A 122 -52.49 13.77 -5.31
C VAL A 122 -53.26 14.66 -6.28
N ASP A 123 -53.55 14.10 -7.45
CA ASP A 123 -54.72 14.48 -8.25
C ASP A 123 -55.45 13.18 -8.60
N PRO A 124 -56.73 13.05 -8.19
CA PRO A 124 -57.69 12.68 -9.21
C PRO A 124 -59.04 13.39 -9.01
N ASP A 125 -59.32 14.32 -9.91
CA ASP A 125 -60.66 14.56 -10.44
C ASP A 125 -61.12 13.29 -11.22
N GLU A 126 -62.04 12.49 -10.67
CA GLU A 126 -62.89 11.59 -11.46
C GLU A 126 -64.33 11.56 -10.93
N GLU A 127 -65.25 11.67 -11.89
CA GLU A 127 -66.71 11.82 -11.83
C GLU A 127 -67.46 10.68 -11.11
N ASP A 128 -68.49 11.01 -10.32
CA ASP A 128 -69.95 10.78 -10.57
C ASP A 128 -70.81 11.45 -9.48
#